data_AF-A7S8K6-F1
#
_entry.id   AF-A7S8K6-F1
#
_cell.length_a   1.000
_cell.length_b   1.000
_cell.length_c   1.000
_cell.angle_alpha   90.00
_cell.angle_beta   90.00
_cell.angle_gamma   90.00
#
_symmetry.space_group_name_H-M   'P 1'
#
loop_
_entity.id
_entity.type
_entity.pdbx_description
1 polymer ?
#
loop_
_entity_poly.entity_id
_entity_poly.type
_entity_poly.pdbx_seq_one_letter_code
_entity_poly.pdbx_strand_id
1 'polypeptide(L)'
;MKDIGLQLSKSTKLHTVILMKYGEKGKFYTKCKELVETKLFLLVRELLSRLSSKEKPEVTSTTWSLVASGLSAVGNVCRDAHARGRIAADQSWWRDLCGFMGRYSPSASSDASVCLAVHACLGLLANISSHSPALLQTKVDELMRSITALLPCRDEDILERSLAVLRFILASSENSIKIVRQEKLYVYFITALQSPRKSTTVRYALKCLAVCTQDDEDARQAVLQHGGIESLMGFFASEDEVTVGNAALCLSHCVLLENSNPRYLELPGNSNPRELEPLRTRIPVNSNPRKREPTKTRIRENSNPRELEPPRTPKNPN
;
A
#
# COMPACT_ATOMS: atom_id res chain seq x y z
N MET A 1 -21.53 -25.72 -1.64
CA MET A 1 -21.11 -24.68 -0.67
C MET A 1 -21.05 -25.16 0.78
N LYS A 2 -21.98 -26.01 1.24
CA LYS A 2 -21.92 -26.61 2.60
C LYS A 2 -20.60 -27.34 2.91
N ASP A 3 -20.08 -28.13 1.96
CA ASP A 3 -18.79 -28.84 2.17
C ASP A 3 -17.58 -27.91 2.30
N ILE A 4 -17.53 -26.84 1.51
CA ILE A 4 -16.43 -25.86 1.58
C ILE A 4 -16.50 -25.10 2.91
N GLY A 5 -17.70 -24.75 3.38
CA GLY A 5 -17.89 -24.12 4.69
C GLY A 5 -17.40 -24.98 5.85
N LEU A 6 -17.68 -26.29 5.79
CA LEU A 6 -17.22 -27.25 6.79
C LEU A 6 -15.68 -27.40 6.76
N GLN A 7 -15.09 -27.42 5.57
CA GLN A 7 -13.62 -27.49 5.40
C GLN A 7 -12.92 -26.24 5.93
N LEU A 8 -13.47 -25.04 5.67
CA LEU A 8 -12.90 -23.78 6.17
C LEU A 8 -12.98 -23.72 7.70
N SER A 9 -14.14 -24.06 8.29
CA SER A 9 -14.30 -24.10 9.75
C SER A 9 -13.30 -25.05 10.41
N LYS A 10 -13.09 -26.23 9.83
CA LYS A 10 -12.08 -27.20 10.30
C LYS A 10 -10.66 -26.65 10.14
N SER A 11 -10.35 -26.01 9.02
CA SER A 11 -9.03 -25.43 8.73
C SER A 11 -8.70 -24.28 9.69
N THR A 12 -9.63 -23.36 9.93
CA THR A 12 -9.45 -22.24 10.87
C THR A 12 -9.28 -22.74 12.30
N LYS A 13 -10.11 -23.69 12.75
CA LYS A 13 -9.96 -24.30 14.09
C LYS A 13 -8.61 -25.01 14.23
N LEU A 14 -8.18 -25.74 13.21
CA LEU A 14 -6.88 -26.40 13.19
C LEU A 14 -5.73 -25.39 13.25
N HIS A 15 -5.83 -24.28 12.52
CA HIS A 15 -4.84 -23.20 12.55
C HIS A 15 -4.73 -22.58 13.95
N THR A 16 -5.85 -22.25 14.59
CA THR A 16 -5.88 -21.71 15.95
C THR A 16 -5.29 -22.70 16.97
N VAL A 17 -5.61 -23.99 16.87
CA VAL A 17 -5.06 -25.03 17.74
C VAL A 17 -3.56 -25.21 17.53
N ILE A 18 -3.06 -25.15 16.29
CA ILE A 18 -1.63 -25.27 16.00
C ILE A 18 -0.87 -24.05 16.54
N LEU A 19 -1.40 -22.84 16.36
CA LEU A 19 -0.84 -21.62 16.91
C LEU A 19 -0.78 -21.65 18.45
N MET A 20 -1.86 -22.08 19.10
CA MET A 20 -1.93 -22.14 20.57
C MET A 20 -1.06 -23.25 21.17
N LYS A 21 -0.89 -24.39 20.48
CA LYS A 21 -0.30 -25.60 21.07
C LYS A 21 1.17 -25.82 20.71
N TYR A 22 1.67 -25.20 19.65
CA TYR A 22 3.02 -25.45 19.12
C TYR A 22 3.83 -24.18 18.88
N GLY A 23 3.42 -23.05 19.46
CA GLY A 23 4.05 -21.74 19.29
C GLY A 23 5.54 -21.65 19.65
N GLU A 24 6.18 -22.71 20.16
CA GLU A 24 7.57 -22.62 20.62
C GLU A 24 8.62 -23.55 20.00
N LYS A 25 8.35 -24.66 19.28
CA LYS A 25 9.47 -25.55 18.85
C LYS A 25 9.32 -26.29 17.51
N GLY A 26 10.29 -26.03 16.61
CA GLY A 26 10.86 -27.03 15.68
C GLY A 26 10.39 -27.06 14.21
N LYS A 27 11.16 -27.77 13.36
CA LYS A 27 10.89 -28.01 11.92
C LYS A 27 9.52 -28.62 11.63
N PHE A 28 8.96 -29.38 12.58
CA PHE A 28 7.62 -29.97 12.48
C PHE A 28 6.51 -28.91 12.53
N TYR A 29 6.64 -27.91 13.40
CA TYR A 29 5.70 -26.78 13.46
C TYR A 29 5.68 -26.01 12.14
N THR A 30 6.86 -25.71 11.58
CA THR A 30 6.98 -25.04 10.28
C THR A 30 6.27 -25.83 9.18
N LYS A 31 6.47 -27.15 9.12
CA LYS A 31 5.84 -28.01 8.11
C LYS A 31 4.32 -28.10 8.27
N CYS A 32 3.83 -28.18 9.51
CA CYS A 32 2.40 -28.16 9.80
C CYS A 32 1.76 -26.80 9.46
N LYS A 33 2.43 -25.70 9.80
CA LYS A 33 2.02 -24.33 9.44
C LYS A 33 1.91 -24.20 7.93
N GLU A 34 2.95 -24.56 7.18
CA GLU A 34 2.96 -24.51 5.70
C GLU A 34 1.85 -25.34 5.07
N LEU A 35 1.57 -26.54 5.61
CA LEU A 35 0.51 -27.41 5.09
C LEU A 35 -0.88 -26.79 5.31
N VAL A 36 -1.12 -26.23 6.49
CA VAL A 36 -2.41 -25.58 6.81
C VAL A 36 -2.58 -24.31 5.99
N GLU A 37 -1.54 -23.50 5.86
CA GLU A 37 -1.54 -22.31 4.99
C GLU A 37 -1.85 -22.67 3.55
N THR A 38 -1.17 -23.69 3.00
CA THR A 38 -1.39 -24.12 1.62
C THR A 38 -2.82 -24.59 1.38
N LYS A 39 -3.39 -25.37 2.31
CA LYS A 39 -4.81 -25.79 2.22
C LYS A 39 -5.78 -24.63 2.36
N LEU A 40 -5.53 -23.71 3.30
CA LEU A 40 -6.34 -22.51 3.48
C LEU A 40 -6.33 -21.65 2.22
N PHE A 41 -5.15 -21.41 1.65
CA PHE A 41 -4.97 -20.62 0.44
C PHE A 41 -5.73 -21.22 -0.74
N LEU A 42 -5.61 -22.53 -0.95
CA LEU A 42 -6.34 -23.24 -2.01
C LEU A 42 -7.86 -23.10 -1.83
N LEU A 43 -8.38 -23.31 -0.62
CA LEU A 43 -9.82 -23.21 -0.34
C LEU A 43 -10.36 -21.80 -0.58
N VAL A 44 -9.66 -20.76 -0.09
CA VAL A 44 -10.08 -19.37 -0.26
C VAL A 44 -10.02 -18.94 -1.71
N ARG A 45 -9.00 -19.36 -2.45
CA ARG A 45 -8.90 -19.09 -3.89
C ARG A 45 -9.98 -19.77 -4.70
N GLU A 46 -10.30 -21.01 -4.39
CA GLU A 46 -11.40 -21.71 -5.06
C GLU A 46 -12.73 -20.98 -4.86
N LEU A 47 -12.99 -20.45 -3.66
CA LEU A 47 -14.16 -19.61 -3.39
C LEU A 47 -14.14 -18.31 -4.22
N LEU A 48 -13.00 -17.60 -4.25
CA LEU A 48 -12.85 -16.36 -5.01
C LEU A 48 -13.02 -16.58 -6.51
N SER A 49 -12.42 -17.64 -7.05
CA SER A 49 -12.52 -18.03 -8.46
C SER A 49 -13.97 -18.28 -8.86
N ARG A 50 -14.74 -19.00 -8.04
CA ARG A 50 -16.18 -19.22 -8.28
C ARG A 50 -16.98 -17.93 -8.27
N LEU A 51 -16.72 -17.04 -7.31
CA LEU A 51 -17.38 -15.74 -7.22
C LEU A 51 -16.98 -14.80 -8.36
N SER A 52 -15.78 -14.96 -8.91
CA SER A 52 -15.27 -14.18 -10.04
C SER A 52 -15.62 -14.79 -11.40
N SER A 53 -16.27 -15.95 -11.43
CA SER A 53 -16.66 -16.63 -12.69
C SER A 53 -17.69 -15.82 -13.49
N LYS A 54 -17.82 -16.07 -14.80
CA LYS A 54 -18.71 -15.27 -15.68
C LYS A 54 -20.18 -15.35 -15.26
N GLU A 55 -20.65 -16.51 -14.82
CA GLU A 55 -21.99 -16.68 -14.28
C GLU A 55 -22.06 -16.04 -12.89
N LYS A 56 -23.16 -15.34 -12.57
CA LYS A 56 -23.32 -14.75 -11.24
C LYS A 56 -23.89 -15.83 -10.35
N PRO A 57 -23.08 -16.48 -9.48
CA PRO A 57 -23.61 -17.54 -8.64
C PRO A 57 -24.70 -16.97 -7.74
N GLU A 58 -25.69 -17.79 -7.41
CA GLU A 58 -26.62 -17.47 -6.33
C GLU A 58 -25.84 -17.54 -5.01
N VAL A 59 -25.61 -16.38 -4.40
CA VAL A 59 -24.78 -16.24 -3.20
C VAL A 59 -25.65 -15.97 -1.99
N THR A 60 -25.55 -16.85 -0.99
CA THR A 60 -26.24 -16.68 0.29
C THR A 60 -25.41 -15.84 1.26
N SER A 61 -26.06 -15.23 2.26
CA SER A 61 -25.36 -14.55 3.37
C SER A 61 -24.29 -15.44 4.04
N THR A 62 -24.56 -16.74 4.21
CA THR A 62 -23.56 -17.69 4.74
C THR A 62 -22.31 -17.79 3.88
N THR A 63 -22.47 -17.70 2.55
CA THR A 63 -21.34 -17.75 1.61
C THR A 63 -20.49 -16.49 1.73
N TRP A 64 -21.12 -15.33 1.84
CA TRP A 64 -20.42 -14.06 2.09
C TRP A 64 -19.61 -14.08 3.38
N SER A 65 -20.21 -14.54 4.48
CA SER A 65 -19.53 -14.70 5.76
C SER A 65 -18.35 -15.67 5.70
N LEU A 66 -18.47 -16.74 4.91
CA LEU A 66 -17.39 -17.70 4.70
C LEU A 66 -16.21 -17.07 3.94
N VAL A 67 -16.51 -16.31 2.89
CA VAL A 67 -15.51 -15.60 2.07
C VAL A 67 -14.82 -14.53 2.90
N ALA A 68 -15.57 -13.72 3.64
CA ALA A 68 -15.04 -12.72 4.55
C ALA A 68 -14.09 -13.34 5.60
N SER A 69 -14.51 -14.45 6.20
CA SER A 69 -13.70 -15.18 7.20
C SER A 69 -12.43 -15.76 6.57
N GLY A 70 -12.53 -16.34 5.38
CA GLY A 70 -11.39 -16.90 4.65
C GLY A 70 -10.37 -15.83 4.26
N LEU A 71 -10.83 -14.73 3.66
CA LEU A 71 -9.99 -13.59 3.31
C LEU A 71 -9.31 -12.98 4.54
N SER A 72 -10.03 -12.84 5.64
CA SER A 72 -9.48 -12.33 6.91
C SER A 72 -8.44 -13.27 7.50
N ALA A 73 -8.67 -14.58 7.45
CA ALA A 73 -7.71 -15.58 7.90
C ALA A 73 -6.42 -15.52 7.07
N VAL A 74 -6.54 -15.44 5.75
CA VAL A 74 -5.38 -15.27 4.85
C VAL A 74 -4.69 -13.93 5.11
N GLY A 75 -5.43 -12.84 5.31
CA GLY A 75 -4.89 -11.54 5.69
C GLY A 75 -4.07 -11.56 6.98
N ASN A 76 -4.52 -12.31 7.99
CA ASN A 76 -3.78 -12.51 9.23
C ASN A 76 -2.52 -13.34 9.04
N VAL A 77 -2.57 -14.40 8.23
CA VAL A 77 -1.38 -15.17 7.84
C VAL A 77 -0.38 -14.28 7.10
N CYS A 78 -0.86 -13.39 6.22
CA CYS A 78 -0.05 -12.38 5.53
C CYS A 78 0.56 -11.31 6.44
N ARG A 79 0.41 -11.36 7.77
CA ARG A 79 1.27 -10.57 8.67
C ARG A 79 2.71 -11.11 8.68
N ASP A 80 2.87 -12.41 8.44
CA ASP A 80 4.16 -13.06 8.18
C ASP A 80 4.70 -12.68 6.79
N ALA A 81 5.97 -12.24 6.74
CA ALA A 81 6.58 -11.74 5.51
C ALA A 81 6.75 -12.82 4.43
N HIS A 82 7.03 -14.07 4.83
CA HIS A 82 7.20 -15.17 3.88
C HIS A 82 5.86 -15.54 3.23
N ALA A 83 4.82 -15.73 4.04
CA ALA A 83 3.48 -16.03 3.52
C ALA A 83 2.93 -14.91 2.64
N ARG A 84 3.11 -13.65 3.06
CA ARG A 84 2.73 -12.47 2.28
C ARG A 84 3.47 -12.40 0.95
N GLY A 85 4.79 -12.66 0.92
CA GLY A 85 5.58 -12.69 -0.30
C GLY A 85 5.10 -13.77 -1.28
N ARG A 86 4.76 -14.97 -0.79
CA ARG A 86 4.21 -16.05 -1.61
C ARG A 86 2.90 -15.66 -2.29
N ILE A 87 1.97 -15.05 -1.55
CA ILE A 87 0.68 -14.61 -2.11
C ILE A 87 0.89 -13.43 -3.06
N ALA A 88 1.73 -12.46 -2.68
CA ALA A 88 2.00 -11.28 -3.48
C ALA A 88 2.70 -11.61 -4.81
N ALA A 89 3.45 -12.70 -4.90
CA ALA A 89 4.11 -13.16 -6.12
C ALA A 89 3.20 -13.97 -7.07
N ASP A 90 2.03 -14.43 -6.60
CA ASP A 90 1.12 -15.25 -7.39
C ASP A 90 0.10 -14.38 -8.14
N GLN A 91 0.28 -14.24 -9.45
CA GLN A 91 -0.62 -13.49 -10.34
C GLN A 91 -2.08 -13.89 -10.23
N SER A 92 -2.33 -15.16 -9.89
CA SER A 92 -3.66 -15.70 -9.88
C SER A 92 -4.43 -15.31 -8.61
N TRP A 93 -3.75 -15.07 -7.49
CA TRP A 93 -4.34 -14.36 -6.34
C TRP A 93 -4.78 -12.93 -6.72
N TRP A 94 -3.92 -12.18 -7.41
CA TRP A 94 -4.24 -10.83 -7.85
C TRP A 94 -5.46 -10.80 -8.76
N ARG A 95 -5.50 -11.67 -9.77
CA ARG A 95 -6.64 -11.79 -10.68
C ARG A 95 -7.93 -12.12 -9.93
N ASP A 96 -7.90 -13.09 -9.03
CA ASP A 96 -9.11 -13.55 -8.33
C ASP A 96 -9.61 -12.49 -7.32
N LEU A 97 -8.71 -11.77 -6.64
CA LEU A 97 -9.05 -10.65 -5.74
C LEU A 97 -9.58 -9.43 -6.50
N CYS A 98 -8.93 -9.03 -7.60
CA CYS A 98 -9.39 -7.89 -8.39
C CYS A 98 -10.70 -8.20 -9.11
N GLY A 99 -10.86 -9.42 -9.64
CA GLY A 99 -12.11 -9.88 -10.24
C GLY A 99 -13.28 -9.89 -9.24
N PHE A 100 -13.02 -10.29 -8.01
CA PHE A 100 -13.98 -10.16 -6.91
C PHE A 100 -14.38 -8.69 -6.66
N MET A 101 -13.39 -7.80 -6.52
CA MET A 101 -13.63 -6.36 -6.29
C MET A 101 -14.35 -5.68 -7.46
N GLY A 102 -14.05 -6.05 -8.70
CA GLY A 102 -14.70 -5.50 -9.89
C GLY A 102 -16.15 -5.93 -10.02
N ARG A 103 -16.52 -7.07 -9.43
CA ARG A 103 -17.88 -7.61 -9.50
C ARG A 103 -18.75 -7.20 -8.32
N TYR A 104 -18.15 -7.05 -7.15
CA TYR A 104 -18.86 -6.82 -5.91
C TYR A 104 -18.42 -5.50 -5.28
N SER A 105 -19.18 -4.44 -5.58
CA SER A 105 -19.07 -3.14 -4.94
C SER A 105 -20.29 -2.92 -4.05
N PRO A 106 -20.11 -2.70 -2.74
CA PRO A 106 -21.21 -2.34 -1.85
C PRO A 106 -21.89 -1.05 -2.31
N SER A 107 -23.21 -1.10 -2.32
CA SER A 107 -24.13 0.03 -2.48
C SER A 107 -24.88 0.26 -1.16
N ALA A 108 -25.64 1.35 -1.06
CA ALA A 108 -26.45 1.66 0.13
C ALA A 108 -27.46 0.56 0.51
N SER A 109 -27.82 -0.34 -0.41
CA SER A 109 -28.75 -1.46 -0.19
C SER A 109 -28.05 -2.82 -0.08
N SER A 110 -26.72 -2.86 0.05
CA SER A 110 -25.98 -4.12 0.10
C SER A 110 -26.14 -4.84 1.44
N ASP A 111 -26.18 -6.18 1.37
CA ASP A 111 -26.12 -7.07 2.53
C ASP A 111 -24.82 -6.80 3.33
N ALA A 112 -24.93 -6.64 4.64
CA ALA A 112 -23.79 -6.44 5.54
C ALA A 112 -22.69 -7.51 5.37
N SER A 113 -23.09 -8.74 5.01
CA SER A 113 -22.17 -9.84 4.73
C SER A 113 -21.28 -9.56 3.51
N VAL A 114 -21.80 -8.86 2.49
CA VAL A 114 -21.03 -8.42 1.32
C VAL A 114 -20.01 -7.36 1.73
N CYS A 115 -20.43 -6.38 2.54
CA CYS A 115 -19.53 -5.35 3.06
C CYS A 115 -18.37 -5.99 3.84
N LEU A 116 -18.63 -6.99 4.69
CA LEU A 116 -17.60 -7.74 5.40
C LEU A 116 -16.62 -8.45 4.46
N ALA A 117 -17.11 -9.05 3.39
CA ALA A 117 -16.27 -9.74 2.41
C ALA A 117 -15.38 -8.76 1.63
N VAL A 118 -15.93 -7.60 1.23
CA VAL A 118 -15.18 -6.53 0.55
C VAL A 118 -14.15 -5.89 1.47
N HIS A 119 -14.53 -5.58 2.71
CA HIS A 119 -13.59 -5.10 3.73
C HIS A 119 -12.41 -6.08 3.93
N ALA A 120 -12.69 -7.39 4.04
CA ALA A 120 -11.66 -8.41 4.17
C ALA A 120 -10.76 -8.52 2.92
N CYS A 121 -11.36 -8.40 1.72
CA CYS A 121 -10.62 -8.41 0.45
C CYS A 121 -9.64 -7.23 0.36
N LEU A 122 -10.12 -6.01 0.63
CA LEU A 122 -9.30 -4.80 0.65
C LEU A 122 -8.18 -4.91 1.70
N GLY A 123 -8.46 -5.48 2.88
CA GLY A 123 -7.44 -5.75 3.90
C GLY A 123 -6.32 -6.66 3.41
N LEU A 124 -6.66 -7.74 2.70
CA LEU A 124 -5.67 -8.63 2.09
C LEU A 124 -4.89 -7.94 0.97
N LEU A 125 -5.57 -7.20 0.08
CA LEU A 125 -4.95 -6.40 -0.98
C LEU A 125 -3.94 -5.39 -0.43
N ALA A 126 -4.29 -4.68 0.65
CA ALA A 126 -3.40 -3.72 1.29
C ALA A 126 -2.12 -4.39 1.82
N ASN A 127 -2.23 -5.59 2.38
CA ASN A 127 -1.06 -6.33 2.84
C ASN A 127 -0.14 -6.69 1.67
N ILE A 128 -0.66 -7.31 0.61
CA ILE A 128 0.16 -7.81 -0.49
C ILE A 128 0.71 -6.70 -1.41
N SER A 129 0.03 -5.55 -1.49
CA SER A 129 0.44 -4.39 -2.30
C SER A 129 1.79 -3.81 -1.90
N SER A 130 2.19 -3.96 -0.63
CA SER A 130 3.51 -3.52 -0.17
C SER A 130 4.67 -4.40 -0.63
N HIS A 131 4.41 -5.62 -1.11
CA HIS A 131 5.44 -6.65 -1.34
C HIS A 131 5.70 -6.96 -2.82
N SER A 132 4.79 -6.58 -3.73
CA SER A 132 4.98 -6.82 -5.16
C SER A 132 4.57 -5.60 -5.99
N PRO A 133 5.40 -4.53 -6.01
CA PRO A 133 5.10 -3.32 -6.79
C PRO A 133 4.92 -3.62 -8.29
N ALA A 134 5.69 -4.56 -8.84
CA ALA A 134 5.60 -4.94 -10.25
C ALA A 134 4.23 -5.56 -10.61
N LEU A 135 3.72 -6.49 -9.80
CA LEU A 135 2.38 -7.07 -10.03
C LEU A 135 1.27 -6.06 -9.72
N LEU A 136 1.45 -5.23 -8.69
CA LEU A 136 0.53 -4.13 -8.40
C LEU A 136 0.37 -3.22 -9.62
N GLN A 137 1.47 -2.83 -10.28
CA GLN A 137 1.45 -2.00 -11.50
C GLN A 137 0.58 -2.60 -12.60
N THR A 138 0.64 -3.92 -12.82
CA THR A 138 -0.22 -4.59 -13.83
C THR A 138 -1.72 -4.58 -13.51
N LYS A 139 -2.08 -4.22 -12.26
CA LYS A 139 -3.45 -4.26 -11.73
C LYS A 139 -4.00 -2.89 -11.35
N VAL A 140 -3.23 -1.83 -11.54
CA VAL A 140 -3.61 -0.47 -11.12
C VAL A 140 -4.96 -0.06 -11.69
N ASP A 141 -5.19 -0.19 -12.99
CA ASP A 141 -6.43 0.30 -13.61
C ASP A 141 -7.68 -0.45 -13.14
N GLU A 142 -7.54 -1.75 -12.87
CA GLU A 142 -8.60 -2.60 -12.34
C GLU A 142 -8.94 -2.19 -10.90
N LEU A 143 -7.92 -2.06 -10.05
CA LEU A 143 -8.07 -1.69 -8.66
C LEU A 143 -8.53 -0.24 -8.47
N MET A 144 -8.00 0.71 -9.25
CA MET A 144 -8.43 2.10 -9.22
C MET A 144 -9.91 2.20 -9.51
N ARG A 145 -10.40 1.56 -10.58
CA ARG A 145 -11.83 1.55 -10.91
C ARG A 145 -12.69 1.02 -9.77
N SER A 146 -12.30 -0.10 -9.17
CA SER A 146 -13.01 -0.67 -8.02
C SER A 146 -12.99 0.25 -6.81
N ILE A 147 -11.83 0.80 -6.44
CA ILE A 147 -11.71 1.64 -5.25
C ILE A 147 -12.41 2.98 -5.42
N THR A 148 -12.34 3.60 -6.59
CA THR A 148 -13.07 4.84 -6.89
C THR A 148 -14.57 4.68 -6.66
N ALA A 149 -15.15 3.54 -7.04
CA ALA A 149 -16.55 3.24 -6.77
C ALA A 149 -16.87 3.07 -5.27
N LEU A 150 -15.86 2.80 -4.43
CA LEU A 150 -16.01 2.58 -2.98
C LEU A 150 -15.76 3.82 -2.14
N LEU A 151 -15.02 4.83 -2.63
CA LEU A 151 -14.76 6.06 -1.88
C LEU A 151 -16.03 6.79 -1.41
N PRO A 152 -17.15 6.80 -2.18
CA PRO A 152 -18.41 7.38 -1.72
C PRO A 152 -19.17 6.51 -0.70
N CYS A 153 -18.72 5.29 -0.41
CA CYS A 153 -19.37 4.40 0.53
C CYS A 153 -19.36 5.01 1.94
N ARG A 154 -20.50 4.92 2.64
CA ARG A 154 -20.65 5.45 4.02
C ARG A 154 -20.05 4.52 5.10
N ASP A 155 -19.55 3.36 4.69
CA ASP A 155 -18.91 2.42 5.59
C ASP A 155 -17.46 2.85 5.85
N GLU A 156 -17.21 3.29 7.08
CA GLU A 156 -15.91 3.80 7.54
C GLU A 156 -14.78 2.79 7.45
N ASP A 157 -15.08 1.51 7.65
CA ASP A 157 -14.08 0.44 7.59
C ASP A 157 -13.70 0.16 6.13
N ILE A 158 -14.68 0.21 5.22
CA ILE A 158 -14.42 0.13 3.77
C ILE A 158 -13.61 1.34 3.30
N LEU A 159 -13.93 2.55 3.76
CA LEU A 159 -13.14 3.75 3.43
C LEU A 159 -11.70 3.61 3.93
N GLU A 160 -11.49 3.23 5.20
CA GLU A 160 -10.16 3.01 5.78
C GLU A 160 -9.35 2.02 4.93
N ARG A 161 -9.95 0.87 4.58
CA ARG A 161 -9.28 -0.17 3.79
C ARG A 161 -9.04 0.23 2.35
N SER A 162 -9.93 1.02 1.76
CA SER A 162 -9.76 1.57 0.42
C SER A 162 -8.53 2.50 0.38
N LEU A 163 -8.41 3.40 1.35
CA LEU A 163 -7.24 4.28 1.52
C LEU A 163 -5.95 3.48 1.77
N ALA A 164 -6.05 2.38 2.54
CA ALA A 164 -4.91 1.50 2.82
C ALA A 164 -4.33 0.85 1.56
N VAL A 165 -5.16 0.58 0.54
CA VAL A 165 -4.70 0.08 -0.77
C VAL A 165 -4.22 1.24 -1.64
N LEU A 166 -4.99 2.34 -1.72
CA LEU A 166 -4.65 3.50 -2.55
C LEU A 166 -3.26 4.05 -2.28
N ARG A 167 -2.84 4.15 -1.02
CA ARG A 167 -1.50 4.67 -0.69
C ARG A 167 -0.35 3.90 -1.37
N PHE A 168 -0.56 2.62 -1.72
CA PHE A 168 0.42 1.84 -2.48
C PHE A 168 0.27 2.04 -3.97
N ILE A 169 -0.98 2.07 -4.47
CA ILE A 169 -1.27 2.30 -5.89
C ILE A 169 -0.70 3.65 -6.34
N LEU A 170 -0.99 4.72 -5.60
CA LEU A 170 -0.56 6.08 -5.91
C LEU A 170 0.96 6.22 -5.93
N ALA A 171 1.65 5.57 -5.00
CA ALA A 171 3.11 5.55 -4.96
C ALA A 171 3.73 4.71 -6.10
N SER A 172 2.95 3.86 -6.77
CA SER A 172 3.47 2.87 -7.74
C SER A 172 3.17 3.22 -9.19
N SER A 173 2.30 4.20 -9.48
CA SER A 173 1.83 4.47 -10.84
C SER A 173 1.41 5.92 -11.08
N GLU A 174 2.05 6.58 -12.04
CA GLU A 174 1.65 7.90 -12.53
C GLU A 174 0.22 7.90 -13.11
N ASN A 175 -0.21 6.79 -13.73
CA ASN A 175 -1.57 6.68 -14.26
C ASN A 175 -2.62 6.79 -13.14
N SER A 176 -2.35 6.21 -11.98
CA SER A 176 -3.27 6.32 -10.84
C SER A 176 -3.40 7.74 -10.32
N ILE A 177 -2.31 8.52 -10.34
CA ILE A 177 -2.34 9.95 -9.98
C ILE A 177 -3.18 10.74 -10.99
N LYS A 178 -3.05 10.43 -12.30
CA LYS A 178 -3.89 11.05 -13.35
C LYS A 178 -5.38 10.79 -13.11
N ILE A 179 -5.75 9.57 -12.76
CA ILE A 179 -7.14 9.21 -12.42
C ILE A 179 -7.61 10.01 -11.19
N VAL A 180 -6.81 10.05 -10.11
CA VAL A 180 -7.15 10.83 -8.91
C VAL A 180 -7.38 12.30 -9.23
N ARG A 181 -6.55 12.90 -10.09
CA ARG A 181 -6.69 14.29 -10.51
C ARG A 181 -7.97 14.51 -11.33
N GLN A 182 -8.18 13.70 -12.37
CA GLN A 182 -9.31 13.83 -13.28
C GLN A 182 -10.65 13.67 -12.56
N GLU A 183 -10.74 12.71 -11.64
CA GLU A 183 -11.95 12.43 -10.87
C GLU A 183 -12.02 13.17 -9.53
N LYS A 184 -11.02 14.02 -9.24
CA LYS A 184 -10.91 14.81 -8.00
C LYS A 184 -11.03 13.98 -6.72
N LEU A 185 -10.46 12.77 -6.73
CA LEU A 185 -10.60 11.81 -5.63
C LEU A 185 -9.93 12.30 -4.33
N TYR A 186 -9.00 13.26 -4.43
CA TYR A 186 -8.35 13.90 -3.29
C TYR A 186 -9.34 14.58 -2.33
N VAL A 187 -10.55 14.95 -2.78
CA VAL A 187 -11.61 15.48 -1.90
C VAL A 187 -12.00 14.45 -0.84
N TYR A 188 -12.11 13.17 -1.19
CA TYR A 188 -12.38 12.10 -0.22
C TYR A 188 -11.25 11.93 0.79
N PHE A 189 -10.00 12.19 0.39
CA PHE A 189 -8.86 12.13 1.29
C PHE A 189 -8.92 13.26 2.31
N ILE A 190 -9.26 14.48 1.87
CA ILE A 190 -9.45 15.64 2.76
C ILE A 190 -10.62 15.39 3.73
N THR A 191 -11.75 14.90 3.26
CA THR A 191 -12.90 14.55 4.11
C THR A 191 -12.56 13.44 5.13
N ALA A 192 -11.64 12.53 4.79
CA ALA A 192 -11.14 11.50 5.71
C ALA A 192 -10.19 12.03 6.79
N LEU A 193 -9.71 13.29 6.68
CA LEU A 193 -8.95 13.98 7.73
C LEU A 193 -9.84 14.67 8.77
N GLN A 194 -11.06 15.02 8.40
CA GLN A 194 -11.97 15.78 9.25
C GLN A 194 -12.50 14.88 10.39
N SER A 195 -12.41 15.35 11.64
CA SER A 195 -12.87 14.62 12.82
C SER A 195 -14.40 14.48 12.90
N PRO A 196 -14.93 13.42 13.56
CA PRO A 196 -14.19 12.35 14.23
C PRO A 196 -13.85 11.18 13.26
N ARG A 197 -12.57 10.77 13.22
CA ARG A 197 -12.09 9.61 12.42
C ARG A 197 -11.10 8.77 13.21
N LYS A 198 -10.94 7.50 12.81
CA LYS A 198 -9.91 6.61 13.36
C LYS A 198 -8.52 7.11 12.95
N SER A 199 -7.55 7.02 13.86
CA SER A 199 -6.14 7.40 13.60
C SER A 199 -5.56 6.66 12.38
N THR A 200 -5.93 5.40 12.19
CA THR A 200 -5.55 4.59 11.01
C THR A 200 -6.07 5.16 9.69
N THR A 201 -7.34 5.57 9.65
CA THR A 201 -7.95 6.22 8.48
C THR A 201 -7.22 7.51 8.14
N VAL A 202 -6.99 8.37 9.14
CA VAL A 202 -6.25 9.63 8.99
C VAL A 202 -4.85 9.37 8.44
N ARG A 203 -4.11 8.42 9.02
CA ARG A 203 -2.76 8.05 8.58
C ARG A 203 -2.72 7.61 7.12
N TYR A 204 -3.69 6.85 6.64
CA TYR A 204 -3.75 6.45 5.23
C TYR A 204 -4.18 7.59 4.32
N ALA A 205 -5.18 8.38 4.73
CA ALA A 205 -5.63 9.56 3.99
C ALA A 205 -4.50 10.57 3.79
N LEU A 206 -3.72 10.87 4.84
CA LEU A 206 -2.56 11.76 4.76
C LEU A 206 -1.52 11.28 3.76
N LYS A 207 -1.22 9.97 3.74
CA LYS A 207 -0.29 9.40 2.76
C LYS A 207 -0.78 9.56 1.33
N CYS A 208 -2.07 9.34 1.08
CA CYS A 208 -2.66 9.56 -0.24
C CYS A 208 -2.60 11.05 -0.62
N LEU A 209 -2.98 11.94 0.30
CA LEU A 209 -3.03 13.39 0.07
C LEU A 209 -1.65 14.01 -0.14
N ALA A 210 -0.62 13.51 0.56
CA ALA A 210 0.76 13.97 0.40
C ALA A 210 1.28 13.74 -1.02
N VAL A 211 0.98 12.56 -1.59
CA VAL A 211 1.31 12.26 -3.00
C VAL A 211 0.53 13.17 -3.95
N CYS A 212 -0.74 13.44 -3.68
CA CYS A 212 -1.57 14.29 -4.54
C CYS A 212 -1.10 15.74 -4.54
N THR A 213 -0.83 16.31 -3.37
CA THR A 213 -0.50 17.74 -3.23
C THR A 213 0.88 18.12 -3.75
N GLN A 214 1.77 17.14 -3.95
CA GLN A 214 3.14 17.35 -4.41
C GLN A 214 3.18 18.10 -5.75
N ASP A 215 2.48 17.59 -6.77
CA ASP A 215 2.57 18.10 -8.15
C ASP A 215 1.18 18.44 -8.74
N ASP A 216 0.19 18.71 -7.89
CA ASP A 216 -1.18 19.03 -8.30
C ASP A 216 -1.70 20.29 -7.60
N GLU A 217 -1.83 21.37 -8.37
CA GLU A 217 -2.34 22.64 -7.88
C GLU A 217 -3.81 22.57 -7.49
N ASP A 218 -4.63 21.83 -8.25
CA ASP A 218 -6.05 21.67 -7.94
C ASP A 218 -6.26 20.91 -6.64
N ALA A 219 -5.43 19.90 -6.38
CA ALA A 219 -5.44 19.18 -5.10
C ALA A 219 -5.04 20.11 -3.94
N ARG A 220 -4.00 20.93 -4.10
CA ARG A 220 -3.61 21.93 -3.08
C ARG A 220 -4.73 22.93 -2.85
N GLN A 221 -5.34 23.48 -3.90
CA GLN A 221 -6.43 24.43 -3.80
C GLN A 221 -7.66 23.83 -3.11
N ALA A 222 -7.95 22.54 -3.34
CA ALA A 222 -9.00 21.83 -2.65
C ALA A 222 -8.73 21.68 -1.14
N VAL A 223 -7.47 21.47 -0.73
CA VAL A 223 -7.12 21.46 0.71
C VAL A 223 -7.50 22.79 1.38
N LEU A 224 -7.26 23.92 0.71
CA LEU A 224 -7.64 25.24 1.23
C LEU A 224 -9.17 25.42 1.28
N GLN A 225 -9.89 24.95 0.26
CA GLN A 225 -11.34 25.14 0.14
C GLN A 225 -12.17 24.23 1.06
N HIS A 226 -11.65 23.04 1.41
CA HIS A 226 -12.38 22.02 2.14
C HIS A 226 -11.94 21.87 3.61
N GLY A 227 -11.40 22.94 4.23
CA GLY A 227 -11.00 22.93 5.64
C GLY A 227 -9.86 21.96 5.96
N GLY A 228 -9.03 21.66 4.95
CA GLY A 228 -7.91 20.73 5.09
C GLY A 228 -6.76 21.34 5.88
N ILE A 229 -6.54 22.65 5.80
CA ILE A 229 -5.44 23.35 6.51
C ILE A 229 -5.61 23.23 8.04
N GLU A 230 -6.80 23.51 8.55
CA GLU A 230 -7.13 23.40 9.97
C GLU A 230 -6.93 21.96 10.47
N SER A 231 -7.36 20.98 9.66
CA SER A 231 -7.15 19.56 9.96
C SER A 231 -5.65 19.21 10.01
N LEU A 232 -4.87 19.66 9.03
CA LEU A 232 -3.43 19.43 8.95
C LEU A 232 -2.67 20.03 10.15
N MET A 233 -2.99 21.27 10.53
CA MET A 233 -2.41 21.91 11.73
C MET A 233 -2.76 21.15 13.01
N GLY A 234 -3.99 20.64 13.12
CA GLY A 234 -4.43 19.85 14.28
C GLY A 234 -3.61 18.58 14.50
N PHE A 235 -3.04 18.00 13.44
CA PHE A 235 -2.24 16.78 13.54
C PHE A 235 -0.81 16.99 14.08
N PHE A 236 -0.33 18.23 14.25
CA PHE A 236 0.96 18.48 14.90
C PHE A 236 1.00 18.15 16.38
N ALA A 237 -0.16 18.01 17.03
CA ALA A 237 -0.27 17.51 18.40
C ALA A 237 -0.29 15.96 18.49
N SER A 238 -0.18 15.24 17.36
CA SER A 238 -0.20 13.78 17.35
C SER A 238 1.12 13.18 17.85
N GLU A 239 1.04 12.08 18.61
CA GLU A 239 2.22 11.28 18.99
C GLU A 239 2.75 10.40 17.84
N ASP A 240 1.98 10.23 16.75
CA ASP A 240 2.41 9.43 15.61
C ASP A 240 3.26 10.27 14.66
N GLU A 241 4.58 10.10 14.71
CA GLU A 241 5.55 10.79 13.85
C GLU A 241 5.22 10.68 12.35
N VAL A 242 4.64 9.56 11.92
CA VAL A 242 4.25 9.39 10.51
C VAL A 242 3.07 10.29 10.16
N THR A 243 2.13 10.47 11.08
CA THR A 243 1.00 11.38 10.92
C THR A 243 1.50 12.83 10.89
N VAL A 244 2.33 13.23 11.86
CA VAL A 244 2.95 14.56 11.92
C VAL A 244 3.73 14.87 10.65
N GLY A 245 4.59 13.94 10.20
CA GLY A 245 5.43 14.13 9.03
C GLY A 245 4.64 14.27 7.72
N ASN A 246 3.61 13.44 7.50
CA ASN A 246 2.76 13.57 6.30
C ASN A 246 1.89 14.83 6.36
N ALA A 247 1.43 15.24 7.54
CA ALA A 247 0.70 16.50 7.71
C ALA A 247 1.57 17.72 7.38
N ALA A 248 2.81 17.75 7.90
CA ALA A 248 3.81 18.78 7.58
C ALA A 248 4.09 18.85 6.08
N LEU A 249 4.25 17.68 5.44
CA LEU A 249 4.54 17.60 4.00
C LEU A 249 3.38 18.16 3.17
N CYS A 250 2.15 17.72 3.42
CA CYS A 250 0.95 18.28 2.77
C CYS A 250 0.86 19.79 2.95
N LEU A 251 1.05 20.29 4.17
CA LEU A 251 0.98 21.72 4.46
C LEU A 251 2.06 22.50 3.71
N SER A 252 3.29 21.97 3.67
CA SER A 252 4.40 22.60 2.94
C SER A 252 4.11 22.76 1.45
N HIS A 253 3.42 21.78 0.83
CA HIS A 253 2.99 21.89 -0.56
C HIS A 253 1.95 23.00 -0.74
N CYS A 254 0.98 23.12 0.17
CA CYS A 254 -0.09 24.11 0.09
C CYS A 254 0.37 25.55 0.29
N VAL A 255 1.43 25.80 1.08
CA VAL A 255 1.98 27.14 1.32
C VAL A 255 2.66 27.73 0.07
N LEU A 256 3.00 26.89 -0.91
CA LEU A 256 3.59 27.34 -2.19
C LEU A 256 2.57 27.99 -3.15
N LEU A 257 1.28 28.05 -2.80
CA LEU A 257 0.27 28.72 -3.61
C LEU A 257 0.35 30.25 -3.44
N GLU A 258 0.51 30.99 -4.54
CA GLU A 258 0.57 32.46 -4.55
C GLU A 258 -0.70 33.13 -3.99
N ASN A 259 -1.83 32.41 -3.93
CA ASN A 259 -3.12 32.87 -3.42
C ASN A 259 -3.46 32.33 -2.01
N SER A 260 -2.49 31.77 -1.29
CA SER A 260 -2.73 31.32 0.09
C SER A 260 -3.05 32.53 0.98
N ASN A 261 -4.29 32.63 1.45
CA ASN A 261 -4.73 33.73 2.32
C ASN A 261 -3.83 33.78 3.57
N PRO A 262 -3.17 34.92 3.87
CA PRO A 262 -2.23 35.02 4.99
C PRO A 262 -2.85 34.68 6.36
N ARG A 263 -4.18 34.68 6.49
CA ARG A 263 -4.88 34.18 7.69
C ARG A 263 -4.62 32.70 8.00
N TYR A 264 -4.26 31.87 7.01
CA TYR A 264 -3.90 30.46 7.24
C TYR A 264 -2.49 30.26 7.81
N LEU A 265 -1.65 31.30 7.77
CA LEU A 265 -0.28 31.29 8.32
C LEU A 265 -0.22 31.81 9.77
N GLU A 266 -1.35 32.26 10.33
CA GLU A 266 -1.47 32.53 11.77
C GLU A 266 -1.53 31.19 12.51
N LEU A 267 -0.35 30.62 12.76
CA LEU A 267 -0.19 29.51 13.72
C LEU A 267 -0.93 29.87 15.01
N PRO A 268 -1.71 28.95 15.62
CA PRO A 268 -2.32 29.20 16.90
C PRO A 268 -1.22 29.56 17.91
N GLY A 269 -1.16 30.85 18.25
CA GLY A 269 -0.12 31.42 19.06
C GLY A 269 -0.18 30.88 20.48
N ASN A 270 0.70 29.92 20.79
CA ASN A 270 1.40 29.84 22.07
C ASN A 270 2.54 28.81 22.02
N SER A 271 3.55 29.05 21.19
CA SER A 271 4.84 28.38 21.33
C SER A 271 5.94 29.35 20.91
N ASN A 272 6.84 29.59 21.86
CA ASN A 272 7.94 30.56 21.82
C ASN A 272 8.75 30.46 20.49
N PRO A 273 9.04 31.55 19.76
CA PRO A 273 9.76 31.51 18.49
C PRO A 273 11.28 31.42 18.70
N ARG A 274 11.74 30.40 19.42
CA ARG A 274 13.17 30.07 19.52
C ARG A 274 13.35 28.60 19.16
N GLU A 275 14.21 28.38 18.16
CA GLU A 275 14.69 27.09 17.63
C GLU A 275 13.89 26.47 16.46
N LEU A 276 13.87 27.18 15.33
CA LEU A 276 13.90 26.54 14.00
C LEU A 276 15.13 27.06 13.26
N GLU A 277 16.31 26.60 13.68
CA GLU A 277 17.52 26.66 12.84
C GLU A 277 17.31 25.70 11.66
N PRO A 278 17.44 26.14 10.40
CA PRO A 278 17.39 25.23 9.26
C PRO A 278 18.62 24.32 9.32
N LEU A 279 18.41 23.00 9.29
CA LEU A 279 19.46 22.03 8.97
C LEU A 279 19.90 22.24 7.50
N ARG A 280 20.66 23.31 7.24
CA ARG A 280 21.47 23.44 6.03
C ARG A 280 22.64 22.48 6.16
N THR A 281 22.61 21.41 5.39
CA THR A 281 23.79 20.63 5.04
C THR A 281 24.88 21.59 4.57
N ARG A 282 25.96 21.70 5.34
CA ARG A 282 27.13 22.48 4.98
C ARG A 282 27.81 21.82 3.78
N ILE A 283 27.56 22.35 2.58
CA ILE A 283 28.51 22.24 1.48
C ILE A 283 29.57 23.32 1.74
N PRO A 284 30.84 22.98 1.99
CA PRO A 284 31.88 24.00 2.05
C PRO A 284 32.21 24.44 0.63
N VAL A 285 31.74 25.63 0.25
CA VAL A 285 32.27 26.37 -0.90
C VAL A 285 33.25 27.40 -0.36
N ASN A 286 34.54 27.23 -0.66
CA ASN A 286 35.48 28.34 -0.67
C ASN A 286 36.37 28.26 -1.93
N SER A 287 35.96 29.03 -2.94
CA SER A 287 36.72 30.01 -3.72
C SER A 287 38.15 29.68 -4.20
N ASN A 288 38.33 29.39 -5.49
CA ASN A 288 38.59 30.36 -6.58
C ASN A 288 39.39 29.73 -7.75
N PRO A 289 39.16 30.13 -9.03
CA PRO A 289 39.79 29.52 -10.19
C PRO A 289 41.12 30.22 -10.53
N ARG A 290 42.25 29.51 -10.44
CA ARG A 290 43.51 29.93 -11.07
C ARG A 290 43.78 29.09 -12.30
N LYS A 291 43.67 29.74 -13.47
CA LYS A 291 44.23 29.28 -14.76
C LYS A 291 45.66 28.78 -14.57
N ARG A 292 45.95 27.57 -15.02
CA ARG A 292 47.27 27.16 -15.50
C ARG A 292 47.11 26.28 -16.75
N GLU A 293 47.77 26.72 -17.80
CA GLU A 293 47.89 26.12 -19.12
C GLU A 293 48.74 24.82 -19.13
N PRO A 294 48.70 24.04 -20.23
CA PRO A 294 49.11 22.65 -20.26
C PRO A 294 50.62 22.49 -20.50
N THR A 295 51.26 21.57 -19.78
CA THR A 295 52.65 21.15 -20.09
C THR A 295 52.64 19.74 -20.68
N LYS A 296 53.19 19.62 -21.88
CA LYS A 296 53.35 18.41 -22.69
C LYS A 296 54.37 17.43 -22.10
N THR A 297 54.38 16.22 -22.69
CA THR A 297 55.40 15.14 -22.72
C THR A 297 55.50 14.28 -21.45
N ARG A 298 55.51 12.94 -21.52
CA ARG A 298 56.30 12.09 -22.44
C ARG A 298 55.68 10.69 -22.60
N ILE A 299 55.61 10.26 -23.85
CA ILE A 299 55.31 8.89 -24.30
C ILE A 299 56.46 7.96 -23.86
N ARG A 300 56.13 6.76 -23.37
CA ARG A 300 57.00 5.59 -23.53
C ARG A 300 56.15 4.38 -23.90
N GLU A 301 56.16 4.10 -25.20
CA GLU A 301 55.77 2.82 -25.78
C GLU A 301 56.69 1.73 -25.22
N ASN A 302 56.12 0.56 -24.93
CA ASN A 302 56.79 -0.67 -25.35
C ASN A 302 55.76 -1.77 -25.61
N SER A 303 56.03 -2.51 -26.67
CA SER A 303 55.08 -3.27 -27.47
C SER A 303 55.16 -4.78 -27.19
N ASN A 304 53.98 -5.38 -26.98
CA ASN A 304 53.49 -6.63 -27.59
C ASN A 304 54.09 -8.02 -27.18
N PRO A 305 53.52 -9.17 -27.63
CA PRO A 305 52.59 -10.02 -26.85
C PRO A 305 53.04 -11.50 -26.74
N ARG A 306 52.43 -12.30 -25.86
CA ARG A 306 52.43 -13.77 -26.00
C ARG A 306 51.07 -14.38 -25.66
N GLU A 307 50.64 -15.23 -26.58
CA GLU A 307 49.38 -15.95 -26.69
C GLU A 307 49.59 -17.43 -26.28
N LEU A 308 48.48 -18.15 -25.99
CA LEU A 308 48.29 -19.62 -25.92
C LEU A 308 48.75 -20.32 -24.61
N GLU A 309 48.04 -21.23 -23.94
CA GLU A 309 46.79 -21.99 -24.13
C GLU A 309 46.40 -22.68 -22.77
N PRO A 310 45.17 -23.25 -22.57
CA PRO A 310 44.74 -23.88 -21.32
C PRO A 310 44.70 -25.43 -21.37
N PRO A 311 44.90 -26.13 -20.23
CA PRO A 311 44.32 -27.48 -20.02
C PRO A 311 43.85 -27.72 -18.56
N ARG A 312 42.95 -28.63 -18.16
CA ARG A 312 42.14 -29.72 -18.75
C ARG A 312 41.09 -30.11 -17.69
N THR A 313 39.97 -30.70 -18.13
CA THR A 313 38.89 -31.28 -17.32
C THR A 313 39.30 -32.57 -16.58
N PRO A 314 38.73 -32.88 -15.39
CA PRO A 314 38.90 -34.19 -14.75
C PRO A 314 37.85 -35.22 -15.23
N LYS A 315 38.32 -36.44 -15.49
CA LYS A 315 37.52 -37.64 -15.77
C LYS A 315 36.93 -38.23 -14.48
N ASN A 316 35.69 -38.70 -14.56
CA ASN A 316 35.05 -39.60 -13.58
C ASN A 316 35.81 -40.91 -13.42
N PRO A 317 35.80 -41.51 -12.21
CA PRO A 317 35.93 -42.94 -12.03
C PRO A 317 34.55 -43.62 -11.83
N ASN A 318 34.51 -44.89 -12.25
CA ASN A 318 33.39 -45.84 -12.18
C ASN A 318 32.73 -45.95 -10.79
#